data_AF-A0A967D5D3-F1
#
_entry.id   AF-A0A967D5D3-F1
#
_cell.length_a   1.000
_cell.length_b   1.000
_cell.length_c   1.000
_cell.angle_alpha   90.00
_cell.angle_beta   90.00
_cell.angle_gamma   90.00
#
_symmetry.space_group_name_H-M   'P 1'
#
loop_
_entity.id
_entity.type
_entity.pdbx_description
1 polymer ?
#
loop_
_entity_poly.entity_id
_entity_poly.type
_entity_poly.pdbx_seq_one_letter_code
_entity_poly.pdbx_strand_id
1 'polypeptide(L)'
;MVKKLPQNQVERLLDLVPYLTSKPGVSLEEIATDFQTSKSNVIDDLNTLWMCGLPGYTPLELIDLSFDTGFVSIRNADVLSKPRKLSNLELATVIVGLSILKNSISEENSHYPEISNLLIRLSSSSNVPTPVAVDSKIDPELRLLAQQGIRDHQKLSIS
;
A
#
# COMPACT_ATOMS: atom_id res chain seq x y z
N MET A 1 9.22 -27.16 -14.13
CA MET A 1 9.34 -25.77 -14.64
C MET A 1 8.77 -24.85 -13.57
N VAL A 2 9.55 -23.92 -13.02
CA VAL A 2 9.06 -22.98 -11.99
C VAL A 2 8.32 -21.85 -12.70
N LYS A 3 7.02 -21.65 -12.40
CA LYS A 3 6.23 -20.52 -12.92
C LYS A 3 6.84 -19.23 -12.36
N LYS A 4 7.42 -18.38 -13.22
CA LYS A 4 7.84 -17.03 -12.82
C LYS A 4 6.60 -16.16 -12.68
N LEU A 5 6.32 -15.71 -11.46
CA LEU A 5 5.28 -14.72 -11.20
C LEU A 5 5.91 -13.33 -11.36
N PRO A 6 5.29 -12.40 -12.11
CA PRO A 6 5.72 -11.01 -12.14
C PRO A 6 5.46 -10.36 -10.78
N GLN A 7 6.24 -9.34 -10.43
CA GLN A 7 6.20 -8.71 -9.11
C GLN A 7 4.80 -8.22 -8.73
N ASN A 8 4.10 -7.57 -9.66
CA ASN A 8 2.73 -7.09 -9.48
C ASN A 8 1.72 -8.22 -9.20
N GLN A 9 1.98 -9.44 -9.66
CA GLN A 9 1.14 -10.60 -9.34
C GLN A 9 1.39 -11.06 -7.90
N VAL A 10 2.64 -11.11 -7.45
CA VAL A 10 2.97 -11.48 -6.06
C VAL A 10 2.36 -10.49 -5.07
N GLU A 11 2.45 -9.20 -5.36
CA GLU A 11 1.83 -8.14 -4.57
C GLU A 11 0.32 -8.35 -4.49
N ARG A 12 -0.35 -8.53 -5.63
CA ARG A 12 -1.80 -8.78 -5.70
C ARG A 12 -2.23 -10.06 -4.98
N LEU A 13 -1.47 -11.15 -5.08
CA LEU A 13 -1.75 -12.41 -4.36
C LEU A 13 -1.77 -12.20 -2.84
N LEU A 14 -0.79 -11.46 -2.32
CA LEU A 14 -0.67 -11.19 -0.89
C LEU A 14 -1.74 -10.21 -0.39
N ASP A 15 -2.26 -9.36 -1.27
CA ASP A 15 -3.32 -8.40 -0.94
C ASP A 15 -4.73 -9.03 -1.13
N LEU A 16 -4.87 -10.05 -1.98
CA LEU A 16 -6.11 -10.80 -2.19
C LEU A 16 -6.56 -11.59 -0.94
N VAL A 17 -5.62 -12.18 -0.20
CA VAL A 17 -5.96 -12.95 1.00
C VAL A 17 -6.69 -12.10 2.06
N PRO A 18 -6.13 -10.99 2.58
CA PRO A 18 -6.82 -10.16 3.57
C PRO A 18 -8.11 -9.55 3.00
N TYR A 19 -8.14 -9.23 1.69
CA TYR A 19 -9.34 -8.75 1.03
C TYR A 19 -10.49 -9.76 1.12
N LEU A 20 -10.27 -11.01 0.70
CA LEU A 20 -11.26 -12.09 0.76
C LEU A 20 -11.64 -12.46 2.20
N THR A 21 -10.70 -12.37 3.15
CA THR A 21 -11.00 -12.58 4.58
C THR A 21 -11.95 -11.50 5.13
N SER A 22 -11.79 -10.25 4.69
CA SER A 22 -12.65 -9.13 5.11
C SER A 22 -14.00 -9.07 4.40
N LYS A 23 -14.10 -9.69 3.21
CA LYS A 23 -15.30 -9.72 2.36
C LYS A 23 -15.64 -11.16 1.91
N PRO A 24 -16.13 -12.03 2.81
CA PRO A 24 -16.55 -13.37 2.41
C PRO A 24 -17.70 -13.34 1.39
N GLY A 25 -17.59 -14.11 0.32
CA GLY A 25 -18.64 -14.19 -0.71
C GLY A 25 -18.65 -12.99 -1.67
N VAL A 26 -17.50 -12.37 -1.92
CA VAL A 26 -17.35 -11.29 -2.90
C VAL A 26 -17.33 -11.85 -4.34
N SER A 27 -17.90 -11.10 -5.29
CA SER A 27 -17.97 -11.51 -6.69
C SER A 27 -16.63 -11.36 -7.41
N LEU A 28 -16.37 -12.21 -8.42
CA LEU A 28 -15.19 -12.07 -9.29
C LEU A 28 -15.16 -10.71 -10.01
N GLU A 29 -16.32 -10.17 -10.35
CA GLU A 29 -16.51 -8.84 -10.95
C GLU A 29 -15.98 -7.73 -10.03
N GLU A 30 -16.36 -7.77 -8.75
CA GLU A 30 -15.93 -6.78 -7.76
C GLU A 30 -14.44 -6.90 -7.48
N ILE A 31 -13.91 -8.13 -7.32
CA ILE A 31 -12.46 -8.35 -7.14
C ILE A 31 -11.70 -7.76 -8.33
N ALA A 32 -12.11 -8.06 -9.57
CA ALA A 32 -11.45 -7.54 -10.77
C ALA A 32 -11.46 -6.01 -10.81
N THR A 33 -12.57 -5.40 -10.40
CA THR A 33 -12.74 -3.93 -10.35
C THR A 33 -11.84 -3.30 -9.28
N ASP A 34 -11.88 -3.80 -8.04
CA ASP A 34 -11.12 -3.25 -6.92
C ASP A 34 -9.60 -3.37 -7.14
N PHE A 35 -9.16 -4.47 -7.75
CA PHE A 35 -7.76 -4.71 -8.08
C PHE A 35 -7.33 -4.20 -9.46
N GLN A 36 -8.23 -3.52 -10.18
CA GLN A 36 -7.98 -2.92 -11.50
C GLN A 36 -7.33 -3.91 -12.48
N THR A 37 -7.87 -5.14 -12.52
CA THR A 37 -7.34 -6.24 -13.33
C THR A 37 -8.46 -7.01 -14.04
N SER A 38 -8.11 -8.00 -14.86
CA SER A 38 -9.11 -8.82 -15.55
C SER A 38 -9.60 -9.96 -14.65
N LYS A 39 -10.85 -10.42 -14.85
CA LYS A 39 -11.35 -11.64 -14.18
C LYS A 39 -10.47 -12.85 -14.44
N SER A 40 -9.89 -12.96 -15.64
CA SER A 40 -8.94 -14.04 -15.96
C SER A 40 -7.72 -14.01 -15.05
N ASN A 41 -7.14 -12.82 -14.81
CA ASN A 41 -6.02 -12.68 -13.90
C ASN A 41 -6.41 -13.01 -12.46
N VAL A 42 -7.60 -12.60 -12.02
CA VAL A 42 -8.12 -12.95 -10.70
C VAL A 42 -8.24 -14.47 -10.56
N ILE A 43 -8.82 -15.16 -11.54
CA ILE A 43 -8.94 -16.62 -11.53
C ILE A 43 -7.56 -17.28 -11.47
N ASP A 44 -6.59 -16.79 -12.25
CA ASP A 44 -5.21 -17.30 -12.23
C ASP A 44 -4.52 -17.08 -10.87
N ASP A 45 -4.83 -15.97 -10.20
CA ASP A 45 -4.32 -15.68 -8.86
C ASP A 45 -4.96 -16.58 -7.81
N LEU A 46 -6.27 -16.77 -7.86
CA LEU A 46 -7.00 -17.66 -6.96
C LEU A 46 -6.54 -19.12 -7.12
N ASN A 47 -6.34 -19.57 -8.36
CA ASN A 47 -5.75 -20.89 -8.63
C ASN A 47 -4.34 -21.02 -8.04
N THR A 48 -3.57 -19.94 -8.05
CA THR A 48 -2.23 -19.93 -7.43
C THR A 48 -2.34 -20.00 -5.90
N LEU A 49 -3.25 -19.24 -5.28
CA LEU A 49 -3.49 -19.27 -3.83
C LEU A 49 -3.97 -20.62 -3.34
N TRP A 50 -4.81 -21.33 -4.09
CA TRP A 50 -5.25 -22.70 -3.76
C TRP A 50 -4.06 -23.64 -3.50
N MET A 51 -2.94 -23.43 -4.19
CA MET A 51 -1.74 -24.26 -4.05
C MET A 51 -0.80 -23.81 -2.92
N CYS A 52 -1.15 -22.75 -2.18
CA CYS A 52 -0.35 -22.23 -1.07
C CYS A 52 -0.84 -22.79 0.27
N GLY A 53 0.06 -22.93 1.23
CA GLY A 53 -0.27 -23.44 2.56
C GLY A 53 0.96 -23.60 3.45
N LEU A 54 0.74 -24.15 4.64
CA LEU A 54 1.82 -24.46 5.57
C LEU A 54 2.67 -25.65 5.07
N PRO A 55 3.96 -25.71 5.42
CA PRO A 55 4.83 -26.84 5.07
C PRO A 55 4.32 -28.12 5.76
N GLY A 56 3.99 -29.13 4.96
CA GLY A 56 3.37 -30.38 5.42
C GLY A 56 2.49 -31.02 4.34
N TYR A 57 1.93 -30.20 3.44
CA TYR A 57 1.13 -30.59 2.27
C TYR A 57 -0.05 -31.51 2.60
N THR A 58 -0.54 -31.51 3.85
CA THR A 58 -1.78 -32.22 4.17
C THR A 58 -2.98 -31.39 3.70
N PRO A 59 -4.13 -32.02 3.37
CA PRO A 59 -5.31 -31.28 2.88
C PRO A 59 -5.84 -30.20 3.84
N LEU A 60 -5.51 -30.28 5.13
CA LEU A 60 -5.93 -29.30 6.14
C LEU A 60 -4.98 -28.11 6.29
N GLU A 61 -3.86 -28.11 5.56
CA GLU A 61 -2.81 -27.08 5.66
C GLU A 61 -2.74 -26.13 4.46
N LEU A 62 -3.53 -26.42 3.41
CA LEU A 62 -3.65 -25.56 2.23
C LEU A 62 -4.76 -24.52 2.40
N ILE A 63 -4.57 -23.38 1.74
CA ILE A 63 -5.62 -22.38 1.56
C ILE A 63 -6.78 -23.03 0.80
N ASP A 64 -7.97 -22.87 1.35
CA ASP A 64 -9.20 -23.44 0.79
C ASP A 64 -10.07 -22.31 0.21
N LEU A 65 -10.43 -22.44 -1.07
CA LEU A 65 -11.21 -21.48 -1.81
C LEU A 65 -12.51 -22.13 -2.29
N SER A 66 -13.64 -21.54 -1.93
CA SER A 66 -14.94 -21.99 -2.42
C SER A 66 -15.47 -21.03 -3.47
N PHE A 67 -15.95 -21.59 -4.58
CA PHE A 67 -16.61 -20.86 -5.66
C PHE A 67 -18.07 -21.27 -5.75
N ASP A 68 -18.98 -20.33 -5.59
CA ASP A 68 -20.41 -20.54 -5.82
C ASP A 68 -20.96 -19.42 -6.70
N THR A 69 -21.51 -19.78 -7.86
CA THR A 69 -22.21 -18.85 -8.77
C THR A 69 -21.48 -17.51 -9.05
N GLY A 70 -20.14 -17.52 -9.07
CA GLY A 70 -19.31 -16.31 -9.31
C GLY A 70 -18.81 -15.60 -8.06
N PHE A 71 -19.18 -16.09 -6.87
CA PHE A 71 -18.75 -15.58 -5.58
C PHE A 71 -17.64 -16.45 -4.98
N VAL A 72 -16.69 -15.79 -4.32
CA VAL A 72 -15.47 -16.40 -3.79
C VAL A 72 -15.43 -16.24 -2.27
N SER A 73 -15.10 -17.32 -1.56
CA SER A 73 -14.75 -17.28 -0.13
C SER A 73 -13.46 -18.03 0.14
N ILE A 74 -12.73 -17.62 1.18
CA ILE A 74 -11.44 -18.17 1.56
C ILE A 74 -11.47 -18.73 2.99
N ARG A 75 -10.74 -19.83 3.22
CA ARG A 75 -10.52 -20.49 4.51
C ARG A 75 -9.05 -20.91 4.63
N ASN A 76 -8.60 -21.24 5.84
CA ASN A 76 -7.24 -21.69 6.14
C ASN A 76 -6.13 -20.72 5.68
N ALA A 77 -6.40 -19.41 5.72
CA ALA A 77 -5.48 -18.38 5.22
C ALA A 77 -5.00 -17.39 6.30
N ASP A 78 -5.14 -17.74 7.58
CA ASP A 78 -4.87 -16.85 8.71
C ASP A 78 -3.43 -16.29 8.73
N VAL A 79 -2.46 -17.07 8.24
CA VAL A 79 -1.05 -16.70 8.15
C VAL A 79 -0.83 -15.47 7.26
N LEU A 80 -1.67 -15.29 6.24
CA LEU A 80 -1.63 -14.19 5.28
C LEU A 80 -2.83 -13.24 5.42
N SER A 81 -3.61 -13.35 6.50
CA SER A 81 -4.80 -12.52 6.75
C SER A 81 -4.49 -11.05 7.08
N LYS A 82 -3.21 -10.73 7.32
CA LYS A 82 -2.77 -9.35 7.55
C LYS A 82 -2.33 -8.72 6.23
N PRO A 83 -2.81 -7.49 5.92
CA PRO A 83 -2.29 -6.71 4.81
C PRO A 83 -0.77 -6.59 4.89
N ARG A 84 -0.13 -6.57 3.72
CA ARG A 84 1.30 -6.30 3.65
C ARG A 84 1.62 -4.89 4.12
N LYS A 85 2.87 -4.71 4.54
CA LYS A 85 3.41 -3.37 4.80
C LYS A 85 3.56 -2.62 3.49
N LEU A 86 3.31 -1.31 3.53
CA LEU A 86 3.66 -0.40 2.45
C LEU A 86 5.16 -0.46 2.17
N SER A 87 5.52 -0.40 0.90
CA SER A 87 6.89 -0.13 0.48
C SER A 87 7.33 1.27 0.92
N ASN A 88 8.63 1.52 0.93
CA ASN A 88 9.18 2.84 1.29
C ASN A 88 8.62 3.97 0.41
N LEU A 89 8.39 3.69 -0.88
CA LEU A 89 7.86 4.68 -1.82
C LEU A 89 6.39 4.96 -1.60
N GLU A 90 5.57 3.92 -1.41
CA GLU A 90 4.15 4.07 -1.07
C GLU A 90 4.00 4.83 0.25
N LEU A 91 4.81 4.47 1.25
CA LEU A 91 4.80 5.13 2.55
C LEU A 91 5.21 6.60 2.45
N ALA A 92 6.27 6.92 1.71
CA ALA A 92 6.68 8.30 1.45
C ALA A 92 5.56 9.11 0.78
N THR A 93 4.88 8.50 -0.19
CA THR A 93 3.76 9.13 -0.90
C THR A 93 2.59 9.43 0.05
N VAL A 94 2.23 8.47 0.91
CA VAL A 94 1.19 8.66 1.93
C VAL A 94 1.58 9.75 2.93
N ILE A 95 2.82 9.75 3.43
CA ILE A 95 3.33 10.77 4.35
C ILE A 95 3.25 12.16 3.71
N VAL A 96 3.68 12.32 2.44
CA VAL A 96 3.58 13.60 1.72
C VAL A 96 2.13 14.03 1.57
N GLY A 97 1.24 13.12 1.14
CA GLY A 97 -0.20 13.40 1.00
C GLY A 97 -0.84 13.84 2.31
N LEU A 98 -0.54 13.15 3.41
CA LEU A 98 -1.03 13.51 4.74
C LEU A 98 -0.48 14.86 5.23
N SER A 99 0.79 15.18 4.95
CA SER A 99 1.36 16.49 5.26
C SER A 99 0.65 17.62 4.50
N ILE A 100 0.34 17.41 3.22
CA ILE A 100 -0.46 18.36 2.42
C ILE A 100 -1.86 18.51 3.01
N LEU A 101 -2.54 17.40 3.32
CA LEU A 101 -3.87 17.42 3.91
C LEU A 101 -3.88 18.18 5.24
N LYS A 102 -2.90 17.92 6.12
CA LYS A 102 -2.76 18.62 7.40
C LYS A 102 -2.61 20.14 7.21
N ASN A 103 -1.80 20.57 6.24
CA ASN A 103 -1.58 21.99 5.95
C ASN A 103 -2.76 22.65 5.23
N SER A 104 -3.67 21.86 4.65
CA SER A 104 -4.84 22.37 3.92
C SER A 104 -6.06 22.65 4.81
N ILE A 105 -6.04 22.20 6.07
CA ILE A 105 -7.16 22.32 7.02
C ILE A 105 -6.76 23.20 8.22
N SER A 106 -7.75 23.81 8.88
CA SER A 106 -7.52 24.54 10.15
C SER A 106 -7.17 23.56 11.27
N GLU A 107 -6.37 24.02 12.25
CA GLU A 107 -6.04 23.25 13.45
C GLU A 107 -7.26 22.94 14.32
N GLU A 108 -8.33 23.73 14.18
CA GLU A 108 -9.62 23.55 14.85
C GLU A 108 -10.47 22.45 14.20
N ASN A 109 -10.08 21.96 13.03
CA ASN A 109 -10.80 20.91 12.33
C ASN A 109 -10.75 19.60 13.13
N SER A 110 -11.88 18.90 13.22
CA SER A 110 -12.00 17.65 13.96
C SER A 110 -11.04 16.56 13.50
N HIS A 111 -10.52 16.60 12.28
CA HIS A 111 -9.60 15.60 11.70
C HIS A 111 -8.11 15.95 11.85
N TYR A 112 -7.78 17.16 12.28
CA TYR A 112 -6.39 17.61 12.46
C TYR A 112 -5.57 16.71 13.40
N PRO A 113 -6.07 16.33 14.60
CA PRO A 113 -5.30 15.48 15.51
C PRO A 113 -5.13 14.06 14.98
N GLU A 114 -6.11 13.49 14.25
CA GLU A 114 -6.01 12.15 13.65
C GLU A 114 -4.95 12.11 12.55
N ILE A 115 -4.93 13.12 11.67
CA ILE A 115 -3.92 13.22 10.61
C ILE A 115 -2.52 13.37 11.23
N SER A 116 -2.41 14.22 12.26
CA SER A 116 -1.14 14.43 12.99
C SER A 116 -0.64 13.14 13.66
N ASN A 117 -1.53 12.41 14.33
CA ASN A 117 -1.21 11.13 14.96
C ASN A 117 -0.81 10.06 13.93
N LEU A 118 -1.51 10.01 12.78
CA LEU A 118 -1.18 9.07 11.71
C LEU A 118 0.20 9.37 11.12
N LEU A 119 0.53 10.64 10.88
CA LEU A 119 1.87 11.06 10.44
C LEU A 119 2.97 10.60 11.41
N ILE A 120 2.77 10.79 12.72
CA ILE A 120 3.72 10.36 13.76
C ILE A 120 3.89 8.84 13.75
N ARG A 121 2.79 8.08 13.65
CA ARG A 121 2.85 6.61 13.58
C ARG A 121 3.58 6.10 12.34
N LEU A 122 3.32 6.69 11.18
CA LEU A 122 3.95 6.29 9.92
C LEU A 122 5.44 6.68 9.89
N SER A 123 5.80 7.83 10.45
CA SER A 123 7.19 8.28 10.52
C SER A 123 8.02 7.53 11.55
N SER A 124 7.44 7.14 12.69
CA SER A 124 8.14 6.36 13.74
C SER A 124 8.29 4.88 13.38
N SER A 125 7.38 4.33 12.58
CA SER A 125 7.43 2.93 12.14
C SER A 125 8.29 2.71 10.90
N SER A 126 8.92 3.77 10.37
CA SER A 126 9.74 3.70 9.16
C SER A 126 10.96 4.62 9.24
N ASN A 127 11.90 4.42 8.30
CA ASN A 127 13.02 5.35 8.11
C ASN A 127 12.69 6.46 7.10
N VAL A 128 11.40 6.69 6.82
CA VAL A 128 10.96 7.71 5.85
C VAL A 128 10.74 9.03 6.60
N PRO A 129 11.52 10.09 6.29
CA PRO A 129 11.38 11.37 6.97
C PRO A 129 10.03 12.02 6.65
N THR A 130 9.40 12.61 7.66
CA THR A 130 8.29 13.55 7.44
C THR A 130 8.81 14.83 6.80
N PRO A 131 8.22 15.30 5.69
CA PRO A 131 8.57 16.58 5.11
C PRO A 131 8.41 17.70 6.16
N VAL A 132 9.47 18.49 6.34
CA VAL A 132 9.53 19.56 7.35
C VAL A 132 8.55 20.69 7.02
N ALA A 133 8.35 20.98 5.74
CA ALA A 133 7.33 21.87 5.23
C ALA A 133 6.95 21.46 3.82
N VAL A 134 5.65 21.37 3.54
CA VAL A 134 5.12 21.33 2.18
C VAL A 134 4.35 22.63 2.01
N ASP A 135 5.06 23.68 1.61
CA ASP A 135 4.47 24.95 1.22
C ASP A 135 4.51 25.06 -0.30
N SER A 136 3.42 25.54 -0.87
CA SER A 136 3.30 25.83 -2.31
C SER A 136 3.82 27.23 -2.64
N LYS A 137 3.97 28.11 -1.65
CA LYS A 137 4.51 29.47 -1.78
C LYS A 137 5.98 29.49 -1.40
N ILE A 138 6.83 28.99 -2.29
CA ILE A 138 8.28 29.15 -2.16
C ILE A 138 8.70 30.30 -3.07
N ASP A 139 9.50 31.23 -2.55
CA ASP A 139 10.10 32.30 -3.33
C ASP A 139 10.89 31.70 -4.52
N PRO A 140 10.57 32.06 -5.78
CA PRO A 140 11.29 31.58 -6.95
C PRO A 140 12.81 31.83 -6.88
N GLU A 141 13.25 32.94 -6.28
CA GLU A 141 14.67 33.27 -6.15
C GLU A 141 15.37 32.29 -5.20
N LEU A 142 14.78 31.99 -4.04
CA LEU A 142 15.33 31.02 -3.09
C LEU A 142 15.41 29.62 -3.71
N ARG A 143 14.42 29.22 -4.50
CA ARG A 143 14.44 27.93 -5.21
C ARG A 143 15.60 27.87 -6.22
N LEU A 144 15.84 28.96 -6.94
CA LEU A 144 16.90 29.03 -7.95
C LEU A 144 18.29 29.03 -7.29
N LEU A 145 18.44 29.78 -6.20
CA LEU A 145 19.65 29.81 -5.37
C LEU A 145 19.96 28.43 -4.79
N ALA A 146 18.96 27.73 -4.24
CA ALA A 146 19.11 26.37 -3.72
C ALA A 146 19.54 25.37 -4.81
N GLN A 147 18.92 25.44 -6.00
CA GLN A 147 19.29 24.58 -7.12
C GLN A 147 20.70 24.85 -7.64
N GLN A 148 21.16 26.10 -7.65
CA GLN A 148 22.54 26.45 -7.99
C GLN A 148 23.51 25.90 -6.94
N GLY A 149 23.28 26.14 -5.65
CA GLY A 149 24.14 25.62 -4.60
C GLY A 149 24.26 24.08 -4.60
N ILE A 150 23.17 23.36 -4.91
CA ILE A 150 23.21 21.90 -5.06
C ILE A 150 24.05 21.48 -6.27
N ARG A 151 23.85 22.11 -7.43
CA ARG A 151 24.60 21.79 -8.65
C ARG A 151 26.09 22.07 -8.52
N ASP A 152 26.42 23.20 -7.89
CA ASP A 152 27.79 23.70 -7.81
C ASP A 152 28.50 23.24 -6.52
N HIS A 153 27.83 22.43 -5.70
CA HIS A 153 28.29 21.99 -4.37
C HIS A 153 28.73 23.15 -3.46
N GLN A 154 28.06 24.30 -3.58
CA GLN A 154 28.39 25.50 -2.81
C GLN A 154 27.56 25.61 -1.54
N LYS A 155 28.20 26.13 -0.50
CA LYS A 155 27.56 26.41 0.79
C LYS A 155 26.62 27.61 0.61
N LEU A 156 25.35 27.43 0.92
CA LEU A 156 24.35 28.50 0.89
C LEU A 156 24.23 29.13 2.28
N SER A 157 24.29 30.46 2.35
CA SER A 157 23.91 31.21 3.54
C SER A 157 22.51 31.75 3.34
N ILE A 158 21.56 31.26 4.12
CA ILE A 158 20.19 31.74 4.17
C ILE A 158 20.11 32.63 5.42
N SER A 159 19.83 33.92 5.23
CA SER A 159 19.68 34.93 6.29
C SER A 159 18.22 35.12 6.68
#